data_AF-A0A2W6CEM3-F1
#
_entry.id   AF-A0A2W6CEM3-F1
#
_cell.length_a   1.000
_cell.length_b   1.000
_cell.length_c   1.000
_cell.angle_alpha   90.00
_cell.angle_beta   90.00
_cell.angle_gamma   90.00
#
_symmetry.space_group_name_H-M   'P 1'
#
loop_
_entity.id
_entity.type
_entity.pdbx_description
1 polymer ?
#
loop_
_entity_poly.entity_id
_entity_poly.type
_entity_poly.pdbx_seq_one_letter_code
_entity_poly.pdbx_strand_id
1 'polypeptide(L)'
;SQAMYHARELAMTRMEAEADQLGADGIVGVRLEIEFKEFGSDIAEFIAVGTAVAADEQRAPDGQVWRNNKSQPFTSDLSGQDFWTLIQAGYAPLGMVMGSCVYHIAHQRFWQAIGNVGQNVELPQFTEALYDARELAMSRMQAEAEQLAAEGIVGVQLLSLGHRWGGHTTEFFAIGTAVRPMRADHVIAKPQLVLPLTDS
;
A
#
# COMPACT_ATOMS: atom_id res chain seq x y z
N SER A 1 6.17 2.54 13.20
CA SER A 1 7.46 3.22 13.39
C SER A 1 7.56 4.27 12.31
N GLN A 2 7.55 5.55 12.67
CA GLN A 2 7.58 6.66 11.72
C GLN A 2 8.80 6.57 10.78
N ALA A 3 9.91 5.99 11.24
CA ALA A 3 11.12 5.78 10.46
C ALA A 3 10.92 4.86 9.24
N MET A 4 10.19 3.74 9.41
CA MET A 4 9.92 2.81 8.29
C MET A 4 9.07 3.46 7.21
N TYR A 5 8.03 4.18 7.64
CA TYR A 5 7.17 4.92 6.72
C TYR A 5 7.96 6.00 5.97
N HIS A 6 8.77 6.79 6.66
CA HIS A 6 9.60 7.81 6.04
C HIS A 6 10.64 7.24 5.06
N ALA A 7 11.20 6.07 5.36
CA ALA A 7 12.13 5.40 4.45
C ALA A 7 11.44 4.93 3.15
N ARG A 8 10.20 4.42 3.23
CA ARG A 8 9.37 4.07 2.06
C ARG A 8 9.04 5.31 1.23
N GLU A 9 8.62 6.40 1.88
CA GLU A 9 8.34 7.69 1.24
C GLU A 9 9.56 8.22 0.48
N LEU A 10 10.76 8.16 1.09
CA LEU A 10 11.99 8.60 0.46
C LEU A 10 12.34 7.76 -0.78
N ALA A 11 12.17 6.44 -0.70
CA ALA A 11 12.41 5.54 -1.83
C ALA A 11 11.45 5.84 -3.00
N MET A 12 10.17 6.06 -2.71
CA MET A 12 9.16 6.45 -3.70
C MET A 12 9.49 7.81 -4.33
N THR A 13 9.82 8.81 -3.52
CA THR A 13 10.17 10.16 -3.99
C THR A 13 11.35 10.13 -4.97
N ARG A 14 12.36 9.29 -4.68
CA ARG A 14 13.51 9.11 -5.59
C ARG A 14 13.10 8.46 -6.91
N MET A 15 12.29 7.41 -6.86
CA MET A 15 11.79 6.75 -8.07
C MET A 15 10.95 7.71 -8.94
N GLU A 16 10.07 8.50 -8.31
CA GLU A 16 9.27 9.51 -9.01
C GLU A 16 10.15 10.56 -9.69
N ALA A 17 11.22 11.01 -9.02
CA ALA A 17 12.17 11.95 -9.60
C ALA A 17 12.93 11.35 -10.80
N GLU A 18 13.31 10.06 -10.74
CA GLU A 18 13.92 9.36 -11.88
C GLU A 18 12.95 9.24 -13.06
N ALA A 19 11.68 8.89 -12.81
CA ALA A 19 10.66 8.81 -13.84
C ALA A 19 10.33 10.17 -14.47
N ASP A 20 10.31 11.23 -13.66
CA ASP A 20 10.14 12.61 -14.14
C ASP A 20 11.26 13.02 -15.11
N GLN A 21 12.52 12.66 -14.80
CA GLN A 21 13.66 12.91 -15.69
C GLN A 21 13.57 12.16 -17.03
N LEU A 22 12.90 11.01 -17.05
CA LEU A 22 12.62 10.24 -18.26
C LEU A 22 11.41 10.78 -19.06
N GLY A 23 10.71 11.79 -18.54
CA GLY A 23 9.49 12.31 -19.15
C GLY A 23 8.30 11.34 -19.05
N ALA A 24 8.31 10.44 -18.06
CA ALA A 24 7.24 9.48 -17.87
C ALA A 24 5.97 10.15 -17.31
N ASP A 25 4.82 9.65 -17.76
CA ASP A 25 3.51 10.00 -17.21
C ASP A 25 3.27 9.32 -15.87
N GLY A 26 3.84 8.13 -15.68
CA GLY A 26 3.78 7.40 -14.42
C GLY A 26 4.64 6.16 -14.38
N ILE A 27 4.49 5.41 -13.29
CA ILE A 27 5.22 4.19 -12.99
C ILE A 27 4.20 3.11 -12.59
N VAL A 28 4.29 1.95 -13.23
CA VAL A 28 3.40 0.80 -12.99
C VAL A 28 4.16 -0.40 -12.46
N GLY A 29 3.45 -1.33 -11.83
CA GLY A 29 4.04 -2.55 -11.27
C GLY A 29 5.02 -2.24 -10.14
N VAL A 30 4.81 -1.14 -9.42
CA VAL A 30 5.74 -0.72 -8.38
C VAL A 30 5.74 -1.75 -7.24
N ARG A 31 6.94 -2.11 -6.78
CA ARG A 31 7.18 -3.01 -5.65
C ARG A 31 8.08 -2.30 -4.65
N LEU A 32 7.68 -2.37 -3.38
CA LEU A 32 8.46 -1.90 -2.25
C LEU A 32 9.02 -3.10 -1.50
N GLU A 33 10.33 -3.26 -1.56
CA GLU A 33 11.06 -4.33 -0.91
C GLU A 33 11.91 -3.77 0.23
N ILE A 34 12.05 -4.58 1.28
CA ILE A 34 12.86 -4.23 2.44
C ILE A 34 13.87 -5.36 2.64
N GLU A 35 15.13 -5.04 2.45
CA GLU A 35 16.26 -5.94 2.69
C GLU A 35 16.95 -5.59 4.00
N PHE A 36 17.12 -6.57 4.87
CA PHE A 36 17.86 -6.41 6.12
C PHE A 36 19.24 -7.03 5.95
N LYS A 37 20.31 -6.27 6.22
CA LYS A 37 21.69 -6.77 6.10
C LYS A 37 22.13 -7.43 7.41
N GLU A 38 22.56 -8.69 7.33
CA GLU A 38 22.84 -9.55 8.50
C GLU A 38 24.18 -9.26 9.22
N PHE A 39 25.07 -8.43 8.68
CA PHE A 39 26.40 -8.22 9.27
C PHE A 39 26.67 -6.75 9.65
N GLY A 40 26.65 -6.48 10.95
CA GLY A 40 27.41 -5.40 11.60
C GLY A 40 26.67 -4.08 11.88
N SER A 41 25.47 -3.88 11.33
CA SER A 41 24.65 -2.71 11.60
C SER A 41 23.20 -3.02 11.30
N ASP A 42 22.26 -2.65 12.19
CA ASP A 42 20.81 -2.75 12.00
C ASP A 42 20.32 -1.84 10.85
N ILE A 43 20.81 -2.07 9.62
CA ILE A 43 20.46 -1.30 8.44
C ILE A 43 19.41 -2.07 7.65
N ALA A 44 18.28 -1.41 7.44
CA ALA A 44 17.27 -1.80 6.48
C ALA A 44 17.46 -0.97 5.20
N GLU A 45 17.56 -1.65 4.07
CA GLU A 45 17.57 -1.06 2.74
C GLU A 45 16.15 -1.11 2.17
N PHE A 46 15.67 0.03 1.69
CA PHE A 46 14.36 0.16 1.07
C PHE A 46 14.55 0.32 -0.43
N ILE A 47 14.05 -0.66 -1.17
CA ILE A 47 14.18 -0.71 -2.61
C ILE A 47 12.79 -0.51 -3.19
N ALA A 48 12.68 0.45 -4.10
CA ALA A 48 11.46 0.73 -4.80
C ALA A 48 11.75 0.53 -6.29
N VAL A 49 11.02 -0.39 -6.94
CA VAL A 49 11.23 -0.73 -8.36
C VAL A 49 9.90 -0.71 -9.08
N GLY A 50 9.86 -0.14 -10.28
CA GLY A 50 8.69 -0.15 -11.14
C GLY A 50 9.07 0.11 -12.59
N THR A 51 8.08 0.10 -13.47
CA THR A 51 8.27 0.37 -14.90
C THR A 51 7.73 1.75 -15.24
N ALA A 52 8.59 2.65 -15.69
CA ALA A 52 8.18 3.95 -16.21
C ALA A 52 7.37 3.78 -17.50
N VAL A 53 6.23 4.45 -17.59
CA VAL A 53 5.31 4.41 -18.73
C VAL A 53 4.95 5.82 -19.17
N ALA A 54 4.76 5.97 -20.48
CA ALA A 54 4.26 7.18 -21.09
C ALA A 54 3.14 6.79 -22.07
N ALA A 55 2.10 7.59 -22.13
CA ALA A 55 1.02 7.42 -23.09
C ALA A 55 1.40 8.07 -24.42
N ASP A 56 0.99 7.44 -25.53
CA ASP A 56 1.14 8.06 -26.86
C ASP A 56 0.34 9.37 -26.96
N GLU A 57 -0.84 9.40 -26.34
CA GLU A 57 -1.67 10.60 -26.20
C GLU A 57 -1.38 11.31 -24.87
N GLN A 58 -1.00 12.60 -24.94
CA GLN A 58 -0.65 13.40 -23.76
C GLN A 58 -1.82 13.61 -22.77
N ARG A 59 -3.05 13.33 -23.17
CA ARG A 59 -4.24 13.50 -22.33
C ARG A 59 -5.02 12.20 -22.24
N ALA A 60 -5.55 11.95 -21.05
CA ALA A 60 -6.54 10.93 -20.81
C ALA A 60 -7.85 11.25 -21.56
N PRO A 61 -8.70 10.25 -21.86
CA PRO A 61 -10.04 10.41 -22.41
C PRO A 61 -10.96 11.50 -21.82
N ASP A 62 -10.76 11.92 -20.57
CA ASP A 62 -11.47 13.04 -19.95
C ASP A 62 -10.84 14.42 -20.25
N GLY A 63 -9.78 14.47 -21.05
CA GLY A 63 -9.00 15.66 -21.34
C GLY A 63 -8.01 16.06 -20.25
N GLN A 64 -7.94 15.34 -19.13
CA GLN A 64 -6.96 15.61 -18.08
C GLN A 64 -5.59 15.05 -18.45
N VAL A 65 -4.53 15.57 -17.83
CA VAL A 65 -3.20 14.96 -17.94
C VAL A 65 -3.15 13.65 -17.15
N TRP A 66 -2.26 12.75 -17.55
CA TRP A 66 -2.05 11.48 -16.85
C TRP A 66 -1.39 11.64 -15.47
N ARG A 67 -0.60 12.70 -15.31
CA ARG A 67 0.06 13.05 -14.05
C ARG A 67 -0.96 13.34 -12.94
N ASN A 68 -0.51 13.21 -11.69
CA ASN A 68 -1.34 13.44 -10.53
C ASN A 68 -1.64 14.93 -10.29
N ASN A 69 -2.45 15.24 -9.28
CA ASN A 69 -2.84 16.62 -8.93
C ASN A 69 -1.66 17.51 -8.45
N LYS A 70 -0.50 16.91 -8.16
CA LYS A 70 0.77 17.59 -7.84
C LYS A 70 1.68 17.75 -9.06
N SER A 71 1.19 17.41 -10.25
CA SER A 71 1.96 17.38 -11.51
C SER A 71 3.17 16.44 -11.46
N GLN A 72 3.14 15.40 -10.64
CA GLN A 72 4.17 14.35 -10.58
C GLN A 72 3.73 13.12 -11.39
N PRO A 73 4.67 12.25 -11.84
CA PRO A 73 4.30 10.97 -12.42
C PRO A 73 3.36 10.21 -11.47
N PHE A 74 2.30 9.60 -11.99
CA PHE A 74 1.49 8.72 -11.15
C PHE A 74 2.32 7.49 -10.75
N THR A 75 1.98 6.87 -9.63
CA THR A 75 2.56 5.59 -9.19
C THR A 75 1.46 4.57 -8.98
N SER A 76 1.73 3.29 -9.25
CA SER A 76 0.74 2.22 -9.14
C SER A 76 1.41 0.89 -8.79
N ASP A 77 0.87 0.20 -7.78
CA ASP A 77 1.30 -1.15 -7.42
C ASP A 77 0.68 -2.23 -8.33
N LEU A 78 -0.28 -1.84 -9.17
CA LEU A 78 -0.94 -2.75 -10.10
C LEU A 78 0.05 -3.35 -11.10
N SER A 79 -0.11 -4.63 -11.41
CA SER A 79 0.61 -5.25 -12.53
C SER A 79 0.26 -4.55 -13.85
N GLY A 80 1.07 -4.73 -14.90
CA GLY A 80 0.73 -4.18 -16.22
C GLY A 80 -0.65 -4.62 -16.73
N GLN A 81 -1.05 -5.86 -16.43
CA GLN A 81 -2.36 -6.41 -16.79
C GLN A 81 -3.50 -5.75 -16.00
N ASP A 82 -3.33 -5.58 -14.69
CA ASP A 82 -4.33 -4.93 -13.82
C ASP A 82 -4.43 -3.44 -14.12
N PHE A 83 -3.30 -2.79 -14.39
CA PHE A 83 -3.24 -1.41 -14.85
C PHE A 83 -4.00 -1.24 -16.17
N TRP A 84 -3.77 -2.11 -17.16
CA TRP A 84 -4.52 -2.06 -18.41
C TRP A 84 -6.02 -2.25 -18.20
N THR A 85 -6.39 -3.17 -17.31
CA THR A 85 -7.79 -3.41 -16.92
C THR A 85 -8.40 -2.17 -16.27
N LEU A 86 -7.65 -1.47 -15.42
CA LEU A 86 -8.07 -0.22 -14.79
C LEU A 86 -8.39 0.87 -15.83
N ILE A 87 -7.49 1.08 -16.80
CA ILE A 87 -7.71 2.06 -17.88
C ILE A 87 -8.93 1.69 -18.71
N GLN A 88 -9.09 0.42 -19.07
CA GLN A 88 -10.26 -0.08 -19.81
C GLN A 88 -11.58 0.07 -19.03
N ALA A 89 -11.52 -0.05 -17.71
CA ALA A 89 -12.65 0.22 -16.83
C ALA A 89 -12.99 1.72 -16.71
N GLY A 90 -12.20 2.61 -17.34
CA GLY A 90 -12.45 4.04 -17.36
C GLY A 90 -11.87 4.77 -16.16
N TYR A 91 -10.78 4.27 -15.57
CA TYR A 91 -10.10 4.89 -14.44
C TYR A 91 -8.64 5.20 -14.74
N ALA A 92 -8.16 6.33 -14.25
CA ALA A 92 -6.75 6.69 -14.28
C ALA A 92 -6.14 6.55 -12.88
N PRO A 93 -4.94 5.99 -12.73
CA PRO A 93 -4.22 6.04 -11.47
C PRO A 93 -3.78 7.47 -11.15
N LEU A 94 -3.68 7.78 -9.87
CA LEU A 94 -3.20 9.06 -9.34
C LEU A 94 -1.90 8.89 -8.55
N GLY A 95 -1.72 7.75 -7.90
CA GLY A 95 -0.57 7.53 -7.04
C GLY A 95 -0.76 6.30 -6.18
N MET A 96 0.35 5.69 -5.81
CA MET A 96 0.37 4.70 -4.77
C MET A 96 0.17 5.39 -3.44
N VAL A 97 -0.73 4.84 -2.64
CA VAL A 97 -1.05 5.33 -1.30
C VAL A 97 -0.75 4.24 -0.29
N MET A 98 -0.32 4.65 0.89
CA MET A 98 0.10 3.73 1.93
C MET A 98 -0.32 4.20 3.32
N GLY A 99 -0.37 3.25 4.26
CA GLY A 99 -0.65 3.55 5.65
C GLY A 99 -0.04 2.47 6.53
N SER A 100 0.58 2.87 7.63
CA SER A 100 1.16 1.92 8.58
C SER A 100 0.68 2.18 10.00
N CYS A 101 0.50 1.12 10.78
CA CYS A 101 0.31 1.18 12.21
C CYS A 101 1.17 0.11 12.88
N VAL A 102 1.80 0.45 14.01
CA VAL A 102 2.70 -0.45 14.72
C VAL A 102 2.14 -0.68 16.11
N TYR A 103 1.89 -1.94 16.43
CA TYR A 103 1.33 -2.38 17.70
C TYR A 103 2.37 -3.14 18.52
N HIS A 104 2.51 -2.78 19.79
CA HIS A 104 3.42 -3.44 20.73
C HIS A 104 2.67 -4.42 21.63
N ILE A 105 3.09 -5.69 21.61
CA ILE A 105 2.60 -6.73 22.51
C ILE A 105 3.40 -6.62 23.82
N ALA A 106 2.80 -6.03 24.85
CA ALA A 106 3.45 -5.91 26.16
C ALA A 106 3.59 -7.30 26.83
N HIS A 107 4.81 -7.68 27.21
CA HIS A 107 5.15 -8.93 27.91
C HIS A 107 4.26 -9.24 29.13
N GLN A 108 3.83 -8.22 29.88
CA GLN A 108 3.01 -8.40 31.09
C GLN A 108 1.69 -9.12 30.79
N ARG A 109 1.08 -8.87 29.62
CA ARG A 109 -0.17 -9.53 29.23
C ARG A 109 0.05 -11.00 28.82
N PHE A 110 1.24 -11.33 28.30
CA PHE A 110 1.61 -12.71 27.98
C PHE A 110 1.79 -13.56 29.25
N TRP A 111 2.47 -13.02 30.28
CA TRP A 111 2.61 -13.71 31.57
C TRP A 111 1.27 -13.85 32.33
N GLN A 112 0.37 -12.87 32.23
CA GLN A 112 -0.99 -12.97 32.78
C GLN A 112 -1.86 -13.99 32.01
N ALA A 113 -1.69 -14.12 30.69
CA ALA A 113 -2.38 -15.13 29.89
C ALA A 113 -1.89 -16.56 30.21
N ILE A 114 -0.60 -16.74 30.51
CA ILE A 114 -0.04 -18.02 30.97
C ILE A 114 -0.63 -18.44 32.32
N GLY A 115 -0.93 -17.48 33.21
CA GLY A 115 -1.60 -17.76 34.49
C GLY A 115 -3.02 -18.32 34.38
N ASN A 116 -3.64 -18.24 33.19
CA ASN A 116 -5.00 -18.71 32.91
C ASN A 116 -5.04 -19.95 31.98
N VAL A 117 -3.90 -20.64 31.77
CA VAL A 117 -3.83 -21.86 30.94
C VAL A 117 -4.71 -22.95 31.56
N GLY A 118 -5.88 -23.16 30.95
CA GLY A 118 -6.92 -24.07 31.43
C GLY A 118 -8.35 -23.52 31.27
N GLN A 119 -8.50 -22.22 31.03
CA GLN A 119 -9.77 -21.61 30.66
C GLN A 119 -9.75 -21.17 29.20
N ASN A 120 -10.79 -21.54 28.45
CA ASN A 120 -10.95 -21.19 27.03
C ASN A 120 -11.41 -19.73 26.93
N VAL A 121 -10.49 -18.80 27.17
CA VAL A 121 -10.76 -17.36 27.11
C VAL A 121 -10.16 -16.84 25.81
N GLU A 122 -10.99 -16.57 24.81
CA GLU A 122 -10.59 -15.62 23.76
C GLU A 122 -10.24 -14.32 24.48
N LEU A 123 -9.00 -13.83 24.38
CA LEU A 123 -8.64 -12.55 25.00
C LEU A 123 -9.17 -11.40 24.12
N PRO A 124 -10.36 -10.83 24.37
CA PRO A 124 -11.05 -9.98 23.40
C PRO A 124 -10.29 -8.67 23.17
N GLN A 125 -9.60 -8.18 24.21
CA GLN A 125 -8.73 -6.99 24.15
C GLN A 125 -7.51 -7.13 23.25
N PHE A 126 -7.04 -8.34 22.96
CA PHE A 126 -5.94 -8.54 22.02
C PHE A 126 -6.45 -8.48 20.58
N THR A 127 -7.64 -9.03 20.34
CA THR A 127 -8.28 -9.04 19.03
C THR A 127 -8.76 -7.64 18.63
N GLU A 128 -9.38 -6.89 19.54
CA GLU A 128 -9.84 -5.51 19.31
C GLU A 128 -8.69 -4.57 18.95
N ALA A 129 -7.59 -4.60 19.70
CA ALA A 129 -6.44 -3.73 19.43
C ALA A 129 -5.74 -4.02 18.08
N LEU A 130 -5.79 -5.26 17.59
CA LEU A 130 -5.30 -5.60 16.26
C LEU A 130 -6.24 -5.09 15.15
N TYR A 131 -7.56 -5.15 15.38
CA TYR A 131 -8.55 -4.53 14.49
C TYR A 131 -8.35 -3.01 14.41
N ASP A 132 -8.20 -2.34 15.57
CA ASP A 132 -7.93 -0.90 15.63
C ASP A 132 -6.64 -0.52 14.87
N ALA A 133 -5.58 -1.32 15.02
CA ALA A 133 -4.32 -1.07 14.34
C ALA A 133 -4.46 -1.21 12.81
N ARG A 134 -5.23 -2.20 12.34
CA ARG A 134 -5.57 -2.36 10.92
C ARG A 134 -6.40 -1.20 10.40
N GLU A 135 -7.45 -0.81 11.12
CA GLU A 135 -8.32 0.30 10.72
C GLU A 135 -7.53 1.62 10.65
N LEU A 136 -6.63 1.86 11.61
CA LEU A 136 -5.77 3.03 11.59
C LEU A 136 -4.80 3.03 10.39
N ALA A 137 -4.25 1.88 10.03
CA ALA A 137 -3.41 1.77 8.82
C ALA A 137 -4.23 2.09 7.56
N MET A 138 -5.45 1.56 7.43
CA MET A 138 -6.34 1.83 6.31
C MET A 138 -6.81 3.30 6.26
N SER A 139 -7.13 3.89 7.40
CA SER A 139 -7.53 5.30 7.50
C SER A 139 -6.40 6.25 7.05
N ARG A 140 -5.15 5.93 7.39
CA ARG A 140 -3.99 6.71 6.92
C ARG A 140 -3.80 6.60 5.40
N MET A 141 -3.94 5.39 4.86
CA MET A 141 -3.91 5.18 3.41
C MET A 141 -5.03 5.94 2.69
N GLN A 142 -6.23 5.97 3.27
CA GLN A 142 -7.34 6.77 2.75
C GLN A 142 -7.03 8.27 2.77
N ALA A 143 -6.44 8.78 3.85
CA ALA A 143 -6.06 10.19 3.94
C ALA A 143 -5.05 10.60 2.85
N GLU A 144 -4.12 9.72 2.48
CA GLU A 144 -3.22 9.97 1.34
C GLU A 144 -3.98 10.01 0.00
N ALA A 145 -4.96 9.13 -0.20
CA ALA A 145 -5.78 9.13 -1.42
C ALA A 145 -6.62 10.40 -1.54
N GLU A 146 -7.16 10.89 -0.42
CA GLU A 146 -7.89 12.16 -0.37
C GLU A 146 -7.00 13.35 -0.75
N GLN A 147 -5.72 13.35 -0.32
CA GLN A 147 -4.76 14.39 -0.74
C GLN A 147 -4.48 14.37 -2.25
N LEU A 148 -4.66 13.23 -2.91
CA LEU A 148 -4.56 13.10 -4.37
C LEU A 148 -5.88 13.43 -5.10
N ALA A 149 -6.93 13.81 -4.37
CA ALA A 149 -8.29 13.99 -4.89
C ALA A 149 -8.84 12.72 -5.58
N ALA A 150 -8.51 11.56 -5.03
CA ALA A 150 -8.97 10.28 -5.54
C ALA A 150 -10.44 10.01 -5.18
N GLU A 151 -11.14 9.30 -6.06
CA GLU A 151 -12.49 8.80 -5.77
C GLU A 151 -12.44 7.48 -5.00
N GLY A 152 -11.38 6.70 -5.19
CA GLY A 152 -11.21 5.42 -4.51
C GLY A 152 -9.79 4.88 -4.57
N ILE A 153 -9.61 3.73 -3.95
CA ILE A 153 -8.34 2.97 -3.92
C ILE A 153 -8.63 1.56 -4.41
N VAL A 154 -7.82 1.09 -5.35
CA VAL A 154 -7.90 -0.27 -5.91
C VAL A 154 -6.62 -1.04 -5.61
N GLY A 155 -6.67 -2.37 -5.78
CA GLY A 155 -5.49 -3.21 -5.55
C GLY A 155 -5.01 -3.23 -4.10
N VAL A 156 -5.89 -2.92 -3.13
CA VAL A 156 -5.49 -2.79 -1.73
C VAL A 156 -4.91 -4.10 -1.21
N GLN A 157 -3.68 -4.03 -0.69
CA GLN A 157 -3.01 -5.10 0.03
C GLN A 157 -2.80 -4.66 1.47
N LEU A 158 -3.17 -5.52 2.42
CA LEU A 158 -2.93 -5.30 3.83
C LEU A 158 -2.00 -6.40 4.34
N LEU A 159 -0.79 -6.01 4.71
CA LEU A 159 0.25 -6.88 5.20
C LEU A 159 0.36 -6.76 6.72
N SER A 160 0.47 -7.89 7.41
CA SER A 160 0.83 -7.98 8.82
C SER A 160 2.28 -8.45 8.90
N LEU A 161 3.21 -7.52 9.08
CA LEU A 161 4.65 -7.79 9.14
C LEU A 161 5.07 -8.00 10.59
N GLY A 162 5.52 -9.22 10.91
CA GLY A 162 6.04 -9.59 12.24
C GLY A 162 7.56 -9.81 12.26
N HIS A 163 8.18 -9.65 13.44
CA HIS A 163 9.42 -10.32 13.88
C HIS A 163 10.64 -10.35 12.92
N ARG A 164 11.10 -9.22 12.37
CA ARG A 164 12.49 -9.09 11.84
C ARG A 164 13.42 -8.22 12.68
N TRP A 165 12.86 -7.52 13.65
CA TRP A 165 13.59 -6.84 14.72
C TRP A 165 13.27 -7.59 16.00
N GLY A 166 14.26 -7.88 16.85
CA GLY A 166 14.12 -8.66 18.09
C GLY A 166 13.24 -8.00 19.16
N GLY A 167 11.96 -7.78 18.88
CA GLY A 167 11.01 -7.14 19.78
C GLY A 167 9.56 -7.41 19.39
N HIS A 168 8.72 -7.53 20.41
CA HIS A 168 7.31 -7.94 20.42
C HIS A 168 6.36 -6.97 19.70
N THR A 169 6.58 -6.72 18.41
CA THR A 169 5.88 -5.68 17.67
C THR A 169 5.38 -6.19 16.33
N THR A 170 4.16 -5.82 15.97
CA THR A 170 3.52 -6.14 14.69
C THR A 170 3.25 -4.84 13.93
N GLU A 171 3.70 -4.74 12.68
CA GLU A 171 3.33 -3.65 11.76
C GLU A 171 2.18 -4.11 10.85
N PHE A 172 1.08 -3.38 10.87
CA PHE A 172 0.08 -3.42 9.81
C PHE A 172 0.46 -2.39 8.76
N PHE A 173 0.62 -2.83 7.52
CA PHE A 173 0.97 -1.99 6.39
C PHE A 173 -0.07 -2.17 5.28
N ALA A 174 -0.83 -1.12 5.00
CA ALA A 174 -1.78 -1.04 3.90
C ALA A 174 -1.13 -0.29 2.74
N ILE A 175 -1.34 -0.79 1.53
CA ILE A 175 -0.89 -0.16 0.29
C ILE A 175 -1.94 -0.38 -0.80
N GLY A 176 -2.05 0.54 -1.73
CA GLY A 176 -2.88 0.39 -2.94
C GLY A 176 -2.68 1.54 -3.91
N THR A 177 -3.47 1.55 -4.96
CA THR A 177 -3.41 2.58 -6.01
C THR A 177 -4.65 3.47 -5.92
N ALA A 178 -4.44 4.76 -5.67
CA ALA A 178 -5.49 5.77 -5.71
C ALA A 178 -5.90 6.05 -7.16
N VAL A 179 -7.20 6.18 -7.41
CA VAL A 179 -7.75 6.30 -8.78
C VAL A 179 -8.78 7.41 -8.90
N ARG A 180 -8.91 7.93 -10.12
CA ARG A 180 -9.98 8.84 -10.52
C ARG A 180 -10.71 8.33 -11.77
N PRO A 181 -12.00 8.64 -11.94
CA PRO A 181 -12.72 8.29 -13.14
C PRO A 181 -12.25 9.13 -14.32
N MET A 182 -12.27 8.54 -15.51
CA MET A 182 -11.99 9.19 -16.79
C MET A 182 -13.25 9.37 -17.63
N ARG A 183 -14.38 8.79 -17.22
CA ARG A 183 -15.68 8.97 -17.88
C ARG A 183 -16.79 8.91 -16.84
N ALA A 184 -17.86 9.66 -17.07
CA ALA A 184 -19.01 9.71 -16.16
C ALA A 184 -19.86 8.42 -16.19
N ASP A 185 -19.75 7.62 -17.25
CA ASP A 185 -20.44 6.35 -17.44
C ASP A 185 -19.54 5.14 -17.13
N HIS A 186 -18.46 5.33 -16.37
CA HIS A 186 -17.63 4.20 -15.97
C HIS A 186 -18.50 3.20 -15.18
N VAL A 187 -18.36 1.91 -15.51
CA VAL A 187 -18.98 0.84 -14.74
C VAL A 187 -17.84 0.11 -14.06
N ILE A 188 -17.72 0.29 -12.74
CA ILE A 188 -16.88 -0.61 -11.94
C ILE A 188 -17.48 -2.00 -12.13
N ALA A 189 -16.73 -2.90 -12.78
CA ALA A 189 -17.15 -4.29 -12.87
C ALA A 189 -17.41 -4.80 -11.44
N LYS A 190 -18.62 -5.30 -11.20
CA LYS A 190 -18.97 -5.82 -9.87
C LYS A 190 -17.90 -6.83 -9.44
N PRO A 191 -17.30 -6.69 -8.25
CA PRO A 191 -16.26 -7.59 -7.80
C PRO A 191 -16.81 -9.02 -7.86
N GLN A 192 -16.18 -9.83 -8.71
CA GLN A 192 -16.49 -11.25 -8.76
C GLN A 192 -15.66 -11.92 -7.68
N LEU A 193 -16.32 -12.69 -6.82
CA LEU A 193 -15.64 -13.51 -5.85
C LEU A 193 -14.78 -14.53 -6.60
N VAL A 194 -13.46 -14.32 -6.61
CA VAL A 194 -12.51 -15.32 -7.05
C VAL A 194 -12.14 -16.13 -5.82
N LEU A 195 -12.65 -17.36 -5.73
CA LEU A 195 -12.14 -18.34 -4.78
C LEU A 195 -10.89 -18.96 -5.40
N PRO A 196 -9.67 -18.68 -4.90
CA PRO A 196 -8.50 -19.43 -5.33
C PRO A 196 -8.70 -20.90 -4.93
N LEU A 197 -8.68 -21.80 -5.91
CA LEU A 197 -8.59 -23.24 -5.69
C LEU A 197 -7.15 -23.58 -5.28
N THR A 198 -6.79 -23.20 -4.06
CA THR A 198 -5.71 -23.88 -3.33
C THR A 198 -6.40 -24.87 -2.39
N ASP A 199 -6.79 -26.01 -2.96
CA ASP A 199 -7.24 -27.16 -2.18
C ASP A 199 -6.01 -27.92 -1.64
N SER A 200 -6.11 -28.24 -0.35
CA SER A 200 -5.31 -29.17 0.48
C SER A 200 -3.86 -28.84 0.82
#